data_AF-A0A655FIU8-F1
#
_entry.id   AF-A0A655FIU8-F1
#
_cell.length_a   1.000
_cell.length_b   1.000
_cell.length_c   1.000
_cell.angle_alpha   90.00
_cell.angle_beta   90.00
_cell.angle_gamma   90.00
#
_symmetry.space_group_name_H-M   'P 1'
#
loop_
_entity.id
_entity.type
_entity.pdbx_description
1 polymer ?
#
loop_
_entity_poly.entity_id
_entity_poly.type
_entity_poly.pdbx_seq_one_letter_code
_entity_poly.pdbx_strand_id
1 'polypeptide(L)'
;MLTLDIAGKEQLALTKALHIHPIRRTIQHADLLVVRRGEKVVVEVSVVVEGQAGPDTLVTQETNSIEIEAEALSIPEQLTVSIEGAEPGTQLTAGQIALPAGVSLISDPDLLVVNVVKAPTAEELEGEVAGAEEAEEAAVEAGEAEAAGESE
;
A
#
# COMPACT_ATOMS: atom_id res chain seq x y z
N MET A 1 -5.25 -20.36 2.88
CA MET A 1 -6.32 -21.26 2.39
C MET A 1 -7.07 -21.88 3.56
N LEU A 2 -8.37 -22.14 3.42
CA LEU A 2 -9.22 -22.70 4.47
C LEU A 2 -9.98 -23.92 3.95
N THR A 3 -10.17 -24.93 4.81
CA THR A 3 -11.12 -26.03 4.56
C THR A 3 -12.30 -25.84 5.50
N LEU A 4 -13.49 -25.65 4.95
CA LEU A 4 -14.74 -25.44 5.68
C LEU A 4 -15.48 -26.77 5.80
N ASP A 5 -15.87 -27.17 7.00
CA ASP A 5 -16.87 -28.23 7.20
C ASP A 5 -18.25 -27.59 7.33
N ILE A 6 -19.11 -27.82 6.34
CA ILE A 6 -20.48 -27.32 6.31
C ILE A 6 -21.42 -28.52 6.32
N ALA A 7 -21.97 -28.81 7.51
CA ALA A 7 -22.90 -29.93 7.72
C ALA A 7 -22.35 -31.29 7.27
N GLY A 8 -21.06 -31.56 7.52
CA GLY A 8 -20.38 -32.81 7.19
C GLY A 8 -19.80 -32.87 5.77
N LYS A 9 -19.77 -31.73 5.06
CA LYS A 9 -19.18 -31.61 3.72
C LYS A 9 -18.00 -30.66 3.76
N GLU A 10 -16.84 -31.15 3.35
CA GLU A 10 -15.63 -30.34 3.24
C GLU A 10 -15.65 -29.51 1.95
N GLN A 11 -15.37 -28.21 2.07
CA GLN A 11 -15.24 -27.28 0.96
C GLN A 11 -13.97 -26.44 1.11
N LEU A 12 -13.19 -26.34 0.04
CA LEU A 12 -12.03 -25.45 -0.02
C LEU A 12 -12.47 -24.01 -0.30
N ALA A 13 -11.97 -23.08 0.51
CA ALA A 13 -12.26 -21.67 0.38
C ALA A 13 -11.01 -20.79 0.59
N LEU A 14 -11.05 -19.61 -0.04
CA LEU A 14 -10.06 -18.55 0.05
C LEU A 14 -10.69 -17.32 0.67
N THR A 15 -9.99 -16.66 1.58
CA THR A 15 -10.44 -15.37 2.15
C THR A 15 -10.23 -14.28 1.11
N LYS A 16 -11.31 -13.68 0.61
CA LYS A 16 -11.23 -12.58 -0.37
C LYS A 16 -11.15 -11.22 0.31
N ALA A 17 -11.96 -11.00 1.34
CA ALA A 17 -11.98 -9.75 2.09
C ALA A 17 -12.33 -9.99 3.56
N LEU A 18 -11.82 -9.13 4.44
CA LEU A 18 -12.12 -9.12 5.86
C LEU A 18 -12.61 -7.73 6.25
N HIS A 19 -13.77 -7.66 6.88
CA HIS A 19 -14.26 -6.41 7.46
C HIS A 19 -13.88 -6.38 8.94
N ILE A 20 -12.98 -5.45 9.28
CA ILE A 20 -12.45 -5.30 10.62
C ILE A 20 -13.04 -4.03 11.24
N HIS A 21 -13.52 -4.13 12.48
CA HIS A 21 -14.01 -2.96 13.20
C HIS A 21 -12.86 -1.95 13.42
N PRO A 22 -13.01 -0.67 13.06
CA PRO A 22 -11.91 0.31 13.08
C PRO A 22 -11.30 0.53 14.48
N ILE A 23 -12.14 0.58 15.52
CA ILE A 23 -11.69 0.76 16.92
C ILE A 23 -11.33 -0.57 17.60
N ARG A 24 -12.27 -1.53 17.64
CA ARG A 24 -12.12 -2.77 18.41
C ARG A 24 -11.18 -3.80 17.76
N ARG A 25 -10.81 -3.62 16.48
CA ARG A 25 -10.00 -4.55 15.68
C ARG A 25 -10.51 -6.00 15.65
N THR A 26 -11.82 -6.18 15.85
CA THR A 26 -12.50 -7.49 15.73
C THR A 26 -13.00 -7.71 14.30
N ILE A 27 -12.89 -8.93 13.79
CA ILE A 27 -13.43 -9.33 12.47
C ILE A 27 -14.96 -9.41 12.57
N GLN A 28 -15.67 -8.63 11.76
CA GLN A 28 -17.14 -8.59 11.72
C GLN A 28 -17.71 -9.47 10.61
N HIS A 29 -17.04 -9.47 9.45
CA HIS A 29 -17.46 -10.22 8.28
C HIS A 29 -16.22 -10.75 7.54
N ALA A 30 -16.35 -11.95 6.97
CA ALA A 30 -15.32 -12.56 6.15
C ALA A 30 -15.94 -13.05 4.85
N ASP A 31 -15.44 -12.54 3.73
CA ASP A 31 -15.85 -12.97 2.41
C ASP A 31 -15.02 -14.18 2.01
N LEU A 32 -15.68 -15.31 1.83
CA LEU A 32 -15.03 -16.56 1.45
C LEU A 32 -15.39 -16.92 0.01
N LEU A 33 -14.37 -17.05 -0.83
CA LEU A 33 -14.49 -17.47 -2.22
C LEU A 33 -14.18 -18.96 -2.33
N VAL A 34 -15.11 -19.72 -2.88
CA VAL A 34 -14.94 -21.15 -3.10
C VAL A 34 -14.00 -21.39 -4.27
N VAL A 35 -12.92 -22.15 -4.05
CA VAL A 35 -11.89 -22.41 -5.07
C VAL A 35 -11.76 -23.90 -5.36
N ARG A 36 -11.49 -24.24 -6.62
CA ARG A 36 -11.08 -25.61 -7.00
C ARG A 36 -9.55 -25.70 -7.07
N ARG A 37 -9.03 -26.91 -6.90
CA ARG A 37 -7.60 -27.18 -7.11
C ARG A 37 -7.24 -26.94 -8.58
N GLY A 38 -6.13 -26.26 -8.85
CA GLY A 38 -5.73 -25.88 -10.22
C GLY A 38 -6.40 -24.63 -10.77
N GLU A 39 -7.28 -23.97 -10.01
CA GLU A 39 -7.95 -22.75 -10.44
C GLU A 39 -7.04 -21.54 -10.21
N LYS A 40 -6.94 -20.69 -11.24
CA LYS A 40 -6.27 -19.39 -11.13
C LYS A 40 -7.20 -18.39 -10.47
N VAL A 41 -6.68 -17.69 -9.48
CA VAL A 41 -7.43 -16.69 -8.72
C VAL A 41 -6.65 -15.40 -8.67
N VAL A 42 -7.38 -14.28 -8.74
CA VAL A 42 -6.84 -12.94 -8.59
C VAL A 42 -6.88 -12.54 -7.12
N VAL A 43 -5.71 -12.33 -6.54
CA VAL A 43 -5.52 -11.98 -5.14
C VAL A 43 -4.59 -10.80 -5.00
N GLU A 44 -4.85 -10.01 -3.98
CA GLU A 44 -4.02 -8.88 -3.60
C GLU A 44 -3.05 -9.36 -2.51
N VAL A 45 -1.76 -9.22 -2.76
CA VAL A 45 -0.69 -9.68 -1.85
C VAL A 45 0.11 -8.48 -1.36
N SER A 46 0.40 -8.46 -0.08
CA SER A 46 1.16 -7.38 0.54
C SER A 46 2.64 -7.44 0.20
N VAL A 47 3.22 -6.27 -0.06
CA VAL A 47 4.64 -6.11 -0.34
C VAL A 47 5.36 -5.71 0.95
N VAL A 48 6.47 -6.40 1.24
CA VAL A 48 7.33 -6.10 2.37
C VAL A 48 8.68 -5.63 1.85
N VAL A 49 9.12 -4.49 2.36
CA VAL A 49 10.40 -3.89 2.01
C VAL A 49 11.45 -4.37 3.00
N GLU A 50 12.52 -4.99 2.50
CA GLU A 50 13.63 -5.50 3.30
C GLU A 50 14.96 -4.83 2.89
N GLY A 51 15.80 -4.54 3.87
CA GLY A 51 17.11 -3.92 3.67
C GLY A 51 17.19 -2.48 4.16
N GLN A 52 18.37 -1.89 4.03
CA GLN A 52 18.66 -0.52 4.44
C GLN A 52 19.03 0.29 3.21
N ALA A 53 18.32 1.39 3.00
CA ALA A 53 18.65 2.34 1.95
C ALA A 53 19.93 3.13 2.30
N GLY A 54 20.55 3.77 1.31
CA GLY A 54 21.81 4.51 1.48
C GLY A 54 21.74 5.67 2.50
N PRO A 55 22.88 6.26 2.88
CA PRO A 55 22.88 7.44 3.73
C PRO A 55 22.07 8.59 3.10
N ASP A 56 21.40 9.39 3.92
CA ASP A 56 20.55 10.51 3.51
C ASP A 56 19.39 10.13 2.56
N THR A 57 18.81 8.95 2.74
CA THR A 57 17.62 8.49 1.98
C THR A 57 16.39 8.32 2.87
N LEU A 58 15.22 8.61 2.30
CA LEU A 58 13.92 8.36 2.88
C LEU A 58 13.18 7.39 1.96
N VAL A 59 12.75 6.27 2.53
CA VAL A 59 12.02 5.22 1.80
C VAL A 59 10.53 5.42 2.02
N THR A 60 9.81 5.73 0.94
CA THR A 60 8.36 5.83 0.93
C THR A 60 7.78 4.64 0.21
N GLN A 61 6.94 3.86 0.89
CA GLN A 61 6.17 2.79 0.26
C GLN A 61 4.85 3.39 -0.23
N GLU A 62 4.72 3.59 -1.54
CA GLU A 62 3.50 4.14 -2.15
C GLU A 62 2.40 3.08 -2.18
N THR A 63 2.77 1.85 -2.49
CA THR A 63 1.83 0.75 -2.65
C THR A 63 2.19 -0.40 -1.72
N ASN A 64 1.26 -0.71 -0.80
CA ASN A 64 1.44 -1.79 0.17
C ASN A 64 1.04 -3.16 -0.37
N SER A 65 0.33 -3.21 -1.49
CA SER A 65 -0.29 -4.44 -2.00
C SER A 65 -0.46 -4.43 -3.51
N ILE A 66 -0.26 -5.58 -4.14
CA ILE A 66 -0.27 -5.74 -5.60
C ILE A 66 -1.19 -6.89 -5.99
N GLU A 67 -1.92 -6.72 -7.08
CA GLU A 67 -2.78 -7.77 -7.65
C GLU A 67 -1.97 -8.74 -8.49
N ILE A 68 -2.03 -10.01 -8.08
CA ILE A 68 -1.40 -11.13 -8.78
C ILE A 68 -2.46 -12.19 -9.12
N GLU A 69 -2.21 -12.89 -10.21
CA GLU A 69 -2.91 -14.12 -10.56
C GLU A 69 -2.01 -15.30 -10.21
N ALA A 70 -2.49 -16.16 -9.32
CA ALA A 70 -1.78 -17.36 -8.92
C ALA A 70 -2.75 -18.54 -8.81
N GLU A 71 -2.22 -19.76 -8.88
CA GLU A 71 -2.99 -20.94 -8.50
C GLU A 71 -3.29 -20.90 -7.01
N ALA A 72 -4.49 -21.33 -6.59
CA ALA A 72 -4.93 -21.31 -5.19
C ALA A 72 -3.95 -21.96 -4.19
N LEU A 73 -3.09 -22.89 -4.62
CA LEU A 73 -2.08 -23.56 -3.78
C LEU A 73 -0.70 -22.86 -3.78
N SER A 74 -0.46 -21.96 -4.73
CA SER A 74 0.85 -21.32 -4.96
C SER A 74 0.82 -19.82 -4.65
N ILE A 75 -0.20 -19.35 -3.93
CA ILE A 75 -0.32 -17.94 -3.52
C ILE A 75 0.79 -17.63 -2.50
N PRO A 76 1.71 -16.69 -2.79
CA PRO A 76 2.67 -16.22 -1.80
C PRO A 76 1.96 -15.40 -0.72
N GLU A 77 2.41 -15.52 0.53
CA GLU A 77 1.84 -14.72 1.63
C GLU A 77 2.30 -13.26 1.54
N GLN A 78 3.55 -13.03 1.14
CA GLN A 78 4.18 -11.73 1.08
C GLN A 78 5.14 -11.69 -0.12
N LEU A 79 5.28 -10.51 -0.73
CA LEU A 79 6.28 -10.25 -1.76
C LEU A 79 7.39 -9.38 -1.18
N THR A 80 8.59 -9.93 -1.07
CA THR A 80 9.74 -9.19 -0.54
C THR A 80 10.41 -8.37 -1.62
N VAL A 81 10.66 -7.10 -1.34
CA VAL A 81 11.42 -6.18 -2.19
C VAL A 81 12.66 -5.71 -1.44
N SER A 82 13.84 -5.93 -2.01
CA SER A 82 15.09 -5.52 -1.40
C SER A 82 15.47 -4.09 -1.80
N ILE A 83 15.84 -3.27 -0.81
CA ILE A 83 16.30 -1.87 -1.00
C ILE A 83 17.77 -1.68 -0.58
N GLU A 84 18.54 -2.75 -0.48
CA GLU A 84 19.93 -2.68 -0.02
C GLU A 84 20.78 -1.80 -0.94
N GLY A 85 21.30 -0.68 -0.40
CA GLY A 85 22.18 0.23 -1.15
C GLY A 85 21.46 1.08 -2.21
N ALA A 86 20.13 1.23 -2.13
CA ALA A 86 19.40 2.10 -3.05
C ALA A 86 19.85 3.56 -2.93
N GLU A 87 20.13 4.19 -4.07
CA GLU A 87 20.49 5.60 -4.17
C GLU A 87 19.24 6.51 -4.13
N PRO A 88 19.36 7.77 -3.68
CA PRO A 88 18.26 8.72 -3.73
C PRO A 88 17.81 8.96 -5.19
N GLY A 89 16.49 8.90 -5.41
CA GLY A 89 15.86 8.95 -6.73
C GLY A 89 15.52 7.58 -7.32
N THR A 90 15.80 6.48 -6.61
CA THR A 90 15.48 5.12 -7.09
C THR A 90 13.98 4.84 -6.94
N GLN A 91 13.35 4.40 -8.04
CA GLN A 91 11.96 3.96 -8.06
C GLN A 91 11.90 2.47 -8.35
N LEU A 92 11.27 1.70 -7.45
CA LEU A 92 11.02 0.29 -7.65
C LEU A 92 9.57 0.12 -8.09
N THR A 93 9.40 -0.38 -9.30
CA THR A 93 8.08 -0.64 -9.89
C THR A 93 7.66 -2.09 -9.69
N ALA A 94 6.35 -2.35 -9.82
CA ALA A 94 5.76 -3.65 -9.62
C ALA A 94 6.35 -4.73 -10.55
N GLY A 95 6.74 -4.35 -11.78
CA GLY A 95 7.38 -5.27 -12.73
C GLY A 95 8.79 -5.73 -12.35
N GLN A 96 9.47 -5.05 -11.41
CA GLN A 96 10.82 -5.41 -10.96
C GLN A 96 10.82 -6.40 -9.78
N ILE A 97 9.63 -6.73 -9.25
CA ILE A 97 9.48 -7.63 -8.11
C ILE A 97 9.73 -9.07 -8.55
N ALA A 98 10.49 -9.82 -7.76
CA ALA A 98 10.72 -11.24 -8.00
C ALA A 98 9.44 -12.04 -7.72
N LEU A 99 8.77 -12.50 -8.78
CA LEU A 99 7.58 -13.33 -8.67
C LEU A 99 7.94 -14.82 -8.67
N PRO A 100 7.41 -15.62 -7.73
CA PRO A 100 7.63 -17.06 -7.70
C PRO A 100 6.95 -17.78 -8.87
N ALA A 101 7.37 -19.02 -9.13
CA ALA A 101 6.90 -19.79 -10.28
C ALA A 101 5.37 -19.98 -10.25
N GLY A 102 4.72 -19.69 -11.39
CA GLY A 102 3.26 -19.85 -11.54
C GLY A 102 2.44 -18.64 -11.09
N VAL A 103 3.08 -17.52 -10.74
CA VAL A 103 2.45 -16.23 -10.47
C VAL A 103 2.60 -15.30 -11.67
N SER A 104 1.50 -14.68 -12.10
CA SER A 104 1.49 -13.60 -13.08
C SER A 104 1.00 -12.29 -12.45
N LEU A 105 1.64 -11.19 -12.80
CA LEU A 105 1.27 -9.87 -12.32
C LEU A 105 0.11 -9.32 -13.15
N ILE A 106 -0.98 -8.90 -12.49
CA ILE A 106 -2.16 -8.29 -13.13
C ILE A 106 -2.10 -6.77 -13.06
N SER A 107 -1.58 -6.23 -11.95
CA SER A 107 -1.40 -4.79 -11.79
C SER A 107 -0.55 -4.18 -12.90
N ASP A 108 -0.55 -2.85 -13.01
CA ASP A 108 0.31 -2.17 -13.98
C ASP A 108 1.79 -2.43 -13.63
N PRO A 109 2.63 -2.93 -14.56
CA PRO A 109 4.06 -3.12 -14.31
C PRO A 109 4.81 -1.82 -13.97
N ASP A 110 4.29 -0.67 -14.39
CA ASP A 110 4.85 0.66 -14.13
C ASP A 110 4.39 1.24 -12.78
N LEU A 111 3.51 0.53 -12.06
CA LEU A 111 3.02 0.94 -10.75
C LEU A 111 4.17 1.05 -9.76
N LEU A 112 4.29 2.20 -9.11
CA LEU A 112 5.36 2.50 -8.18
C LEU A 112 5.06 1.88 -6.81
N VAL A 113 5.98 1.05 -6.33
CA VAL A 113 5.81 0.28 -5.09
C VAL A 113 6.64 0.90 -3.98
N VAL A 114 7.90 1.20 -4.27
CA VAL A 114 8.81 1.87 -3.34
C VAL A 114 9.50 3.03 -4.04
N ASN A 115 9.46 4.19 -3.40
CA ASN A 115 10.16 5.40 -3.82
C ASN A 115 11.26 5.70 -2.80
N VAL A 116 12.51 5.76 -3.25
CA VAL A 116 13.63 6.18 -2.41
C VAL A 116 13.95 7.62 -2.79
N VAL A 117 13.62 8.56 -1.91
CA VAL A 117 13.92 9.98 -2.10
C VAL A 117 15.09 10.41 -1.21
N LYS A 118 15.68 11.55 -1.52
CA LYS A 118 16.65 12.16 -0.60
C LYS A 118 15.93 12.56 0.68
N ALA A 119 16.50 12.23 1.83
CA ALA A 119 15.96 12.67 3.10
C ALA A 119 15.99 14.20 3.16
N PRO A 120 14.86 14.87 3.50
CA PRO A 120 14.85 16.31 3.65
C PRO A 120 15.78 16.73 4.78
N THR A 121 16.56 17.78 4.55
CA THR A 121 17.39 18.39 5.60
C THR A 121 16.52 19.21 6.56
N ALA A 122 17.02 19.47 7.77
CA ALA A 122 16.31 20.30 8.75
C ALA A 122 15.97 21.70 8.20
N GLU A 123 16.83 22.27 7.36
CA GLU A 123 16.59 23.58 6.73
C GLU A 123 15.44 23.53 5.69
N GLU A 124 15.26 22.42 4.98
CA GLU A 124 14.17 22.23 4.01
C GLU A 124 12.82 22.00 4.72
N LEU A 125 12.83 21.27 5.84
CA LEU A 125 11.66 21.08 6.69
C LEU A 125 11.22 22.40 7.35
N GLU A 126 12.14 23.22 7.85
CA GLU A 126 11.81 24.52 8.45
C GLU A 126 11.24 25.51 7.42
N GLY A 127 11.74 25.49 6.17
CA GLY A 127 11.23 26.33 5.08
C GLY A 127 9.82 25.94 4.61
N GLU A 128 9.48 24.64 4.58
CA GLU A 128 8.14 24.18 4.20
C GLU A 128 7.10 24.47 5.30
N VAL A 129 7.48 24.38 6.57
CA VAL A 129 6.60 24.74 7.70
C VAL A 129 6.33 26.24 7.73
N ALA A 130 7.35 27.08 7.51
CA ALA A 130 7.19 28.53 7.43
C ALA A 130 6.30 28.97 6.24
N GLY A 131 6.46 28.34 5.07
CA GLY A 131 5.61 28.61 3.91
C GLY A 131 4.15 28.14 4.09
N ALA A 132 3.92 27.08 4.85
CA ALA A 132 2.58 26.62 5.22
C ALA A 132 1.90 27.57 6.22
N GLU A 133 2.64 28.08 7.21
CA GLU A 133 2.14 29.09 8.16
C GLU A 133 1.82 30.42 7.47
N GLU A 134 2.64 30.90 6.53
CA GLU A 134 2.35 32.11 5.73
C GLU A 134 1.12 31.93 4.81
N ALA A 135 0.93 30.74 4.25
CA ALA A 135 -0.24 30.41 3.44
C ALA A 135 -1.52 30.30 4.28
N GLU A 136 -1.42 29.78 5.51
CA GLU A 136 -2.53 29.71 6.46
C GLU A 136 -2.90 31.12 6.96
N GLU A 137 -1.94 31.97 7.33
CA GLU A 137 -2.19 33.38 7.70
C GLU A 137 -2.83 34.18 6.55
N ALA A 138 -2.37 34.00 5.31
CA ALA A 138 -2.97 34.66 4.14
C ALA A 138 -4.41 34.18 3.87
N ALA A 139 -4.72 32.92 4.18
CA ALA A 139 -6.08 32.38 4.08
C ALA A 139 -6.99 32.92 5.21
N VAL A 140 -6.46 33.16 6.41
CA VAL A 140 -7.21 33.76 7.52
C VAL A 140 -7.51 35.24 7.25
N GLU A 141 -6.55 36.02 6.74
CA GLU A 141 -6.78 37.44 6.38
C GLU A 141 -7.81 37.58 5.24
N ALA A 142 -7.78 36.70 4.23
CA ALA A 142 -8.76 36.70 3.15
C ALA A 142 -10.18 36.36 3.65
N GLY A 143 -10.30 35.47 4.64
CA GLY A 143 -11.58 35.12 5.26
C GLY A 143 -12.17 36.24 6.14
N GLU A 144 -11.34 37.03 6.82
CA GLU A 144 -11.80 38.19 7.60
C GLU A 144 -12.17 39.40 6.74
N ALA A 145 -11.52 39.58 5.57
CA ALA A 145 -11.86 40.64 4.62
C ALA A 145 -13.24 40.45 3.94
N GLU A 146 -13.66 39.21 3.70
CA GLU A 146 -15.00 38.93 3.16
C GLU A 146 -16.12 39.10 4.21
N ALA A 147 -15.85 38.84 5.49
CA ALA A 147 -16.84 39.01 6.57
C ALA A 147 -17.14 40.49 6.92
N ALA A 148 -16.23 41.42 6.61
CA ALA A 148 -16.40 42.85 6.87
C ALA A 148 -17.13 43.62 5.74
N GLY A 149 -17.33 43.01 4.56
CA GLY A 149 -17.98 43.64 3.41
C GLY A 149 -19.52 43.52 3.38
N GLU A 150 -20.13 42.71 4.24
CA GLU A 150 -21.57 42.41 4.24
C GLU A 150 -22.38 43.20 5.28
N SER A 151 -21.76 44.16 5.97
CA SER A 151 -22.44 45.04 6.93
C SER A 151 -22.29 46.52 6.59
N GLU A 152 -22.87 46.96 5.47
CA GLU A 152 -23.31 48.35 5.26
C GLU A 152 -24.62 48.42 4.46
#